data_AF-A0A953NVZ6-F1
#
_entry.id   AF-A0A953NVZ6-F1
#
_cell.length_a   1.000
_cell.length_b   1.000
_cell.length_c   1.000
_cell.angle_alpha   90.00
_cell.angle_beta   90.00
_cell.angle_gamma   90.00
#
_symmetry.space_group_name_H-M   'P 1'
#
loop_
_entity.id
_entity.type
_entity.pdbx_description
1 polymer ?
#
loop_
_entity_poly.entity_id
_entity_poly.type
_entity_poly.pdbx_seq_one_letter_code
_entity_poly.pdbx_strand_id
1 'polypeptide(L)'
;MSTVTAPISKSPLARTFHIYSSEARYEFLKTLRQPAYVIPVLTFPLLFYVMFGLVFGGRQSFASTTVSTYMLATYGAFGVIGASLFGFAAGVSVERGFGWLQVKRASPMPPFAYLFAKAAMAMVFSLILVV
;
A
#
# COMPACT_ATOMS: atom_id res chain seq x y z
N MET A 1 -12.55 -48.69 -5.46
CA MET A 1 -12.64 -47.64 -4.42
C MET A 1 -11.27 -47.48 -3.79
N SER A 2 -10.47 -46.52 -4.25
CA SER A 2 -9.15 -46.22 -3.69
C SER A 2 -9.12 -44.73 -3.32
N THR A 3 -9.43 -44.44 -2.06
CA THR A 3 -9.29 -43.11 -1.46
C THR A 3 -7.80 -42.83 -1.27
N VAL A 4 -7.22 -42.04 -2.17
CA VAL A 4 -5.85 -41.52 -2.02
C VAL A 4 -5.87 -40.43 -0.96
N THR A 5 -5.47 -40.79 0.26
CA THR A 5 -5.19 -39.87 1.36
C THR A 5 -3.91 -39.10 1.04
N ALA A 6 -4.04 -37.84 0.60
CA ALA A 6 -2.89 -36.98 0.35
C ALA A 6 -2.28 -36.50 1.69
N PRO A 7 -0.98 -36.71 1.94
CA PRO A 7 -0.34 -36.17 3.14
C PRO A 7 0.07 -34.72 2.86
N ILE A 8 -0.78 -33.76 3.21
CA ILE A 8 -0.37 -32.34 3.20
C ILE A 8 0.14 -31.98 4.60
N SER A 9 1.30 -32.52 4.97
CA SER A 9 2.05 -32.06 6.15
C SER A 9 3.04 -30.97 5.71
N LYS A 10 2.53 -29.76 5.53
CA LYS A 10 3.33 -28.54 5.74
C LYS A 10 2.90 -27.98 7.09
N SER A 11 3.84 -27.46 7.88
CA SER A 11 3.51 -26.91 9.20
C SER A 11 2.37 -25.88 9.07
N PRO A 12 1.37 -25.90 9.96
CA PRO A 12 0.18 -25.03 9.85
C PRO A 12 0.56 -23.53 9.81
N LEU A 13 1.69 -23.18 10.42
CA LEU A 13 2.27 -21.84 10.39
C LEU A 13 2.83 -21.44 9.02
N ALA A 14 3.60 -22.32 8.36
CA ALA A 14 4.17 -22.02 7.04
C ALA A 14 3.06 -21.84 5.99
N ARG A 15 1.98 -22.62 6.11
CA ARG A 15 0.83 -22.53 5.19
C ARG A 15 0.05 -21.23 5.41
N THR A 16 -0.16 -20.84 6.66
CA THR A 16 -0.78 -19.54 7.00
C THR A 16 0.06 -18.38 6.50
N PHE A 17 1.36 -18.37 6.76
CA PHE A 17 2.26 -17.31 6.28
C PHE A 17 2.26 -17.18 4.74
N HIS A 18 2.22 -18.30 4.02
CA HIS A 18 2.13 -18.29 2.57
C HIS A 18 0.82 -17.65 2.05
N ILE A 19 -0.30 -17.87 2.75
CA ILE A 19 -1.59 -17.26 2.41
C ILE A 19 -1.52 -15.73 2.59
N TYR A 20 -0.99 -15.26 3.72
CA TYR A 20 -0.86 -13.83 4.00
C TYR A 20 0.06 -13.11 3.00
N SER A 21 1.22 -13.71 2.70
CA SER A 21 2.17 -13.13 1.73
C SER A 21 1.63 -13.12 0.30
N SER A 22 0.93 -14.18 -0.11
CA SER A 22 0.29 -14.24 -1.43
C SER A 22 -0.81 -13.19 -1.56
N GLU A 23 -1.66 -13.04 -0.55
CA GLU A 23 -2.73 -12.05 -0.53
C GLU A 23 -2.16 -10.61 -0.59
N ALA A 24 -1.11 -10.33 0.20
CA ALA A 24 -0.43 -9.03 0.18
C ALA A 24 0.17 -8.72 -1.20
N ARG A 25 0.79 -9.71 -1.86
CA ARG A 25 1.33 -9.57 -3.21
C ARG A 25 0.25 -9.28 -4.24
N TYR A 26 -0.87 -10.01 -4.20
CA TYR A 26 -1.96 -9.78 -5.14
C TYR A 26 -2.62 -8.43 -4.95
N GLU A 27 -2.81 -8.00 -3.70
CA GLU A 27 -3.33 -6.68 -3.40
C GLU A 27 -2.39 -5.58 -3.91
N PHE A 28 -1.09 -5.71 -3.68
CA PHE A 28 -0.09 -4.78 -4.20
C PHE A 28 -0.09 -4.71 -5.74
N LEU A 29 -0.12 -5.86 -6.41
CA LEU A 29 -0.19 -5.92 -7.89
C LEU A 29 -1.50 -5.33 -8.42
N LYS A 30 -2.61 -5.56 -7.74
CA LYS A 30 -3.91 -4.97 -8.08
C LYS A 30 -3.81 -3.45 -8.03
N THR A 31 -3.30 -2.89 -6.95
CA THR A 31 -3.19 -1.44 -6.81
C THR A 31 -2.19 -0.83 -7.78
N LEU A 32 -1.05 -1.49 -8.02
CA LEU A 32 -0.08 -1.06 -9.04
C LEU A 32 -0.70 -0.99 -10.45
N ARG A 33 -1.66 -1.85 -10.76
CA ARG A 33 -2.37 -1.87 -12.04
C ARG A 33 -3.52 -0.86 -12.11
N GLN A 34 -3.77 -0.09 -11.05
CA GLN A 34 -4.74 1.00 -11.04
C GLN A 34 -4.04 2.34 -11.27
N PRO A 35 -3.85 2.78 -12.53
CA PRO A 35 -3.12 4.01 -12.84
C PRO A 35 -3.78 5.24 -12.22
N ALA A 36 -5.11 5.23 -12.09
CA ALA A 36 -5.88 6.30 -11.44
C ALA A 36 -5.51 6.50 -9.95
N TYR A 37 -4.91 5.50 -9.29
CA TYR A 37 -4.39 5.62 -7.94
C TYR A 37 -2.89 5.94 -7.94
N VAL A 38 -2.08 5.14 -8.66
CA VAL A 38 -0.61 5.22 -8.59
C VAL A 38 -0.10 6.57 -9.12
N ILE A 39 -0.66 7.05 -10.24
CA ILE A 39 -0.19 8.26 -10.88
C ILE A 39 -0.40 9.47 -9.95
N PRO A 40 -1.60 9.77 -9.44
CA PRO A 40 -1.79 10.95 -8.59
C PRO A 40 -1.04 10.87 -7.26
N VAL A 41 -1.03 9.70 -6.62
CA VAL A 41 -0.42 9.51 -5.29
C VAL A 41 1.09 9.74 -5.32
N LEU A 42 1.77 9.36 -6.40
CA LEU A 42 3.22 9.59 -6.56
C LEU A 42 3.52 10.96 -7.19
N THR A 43 2.75 11.35 -8.20
CA THR A 43 3.07 12.52 -9.03
C THR A 43 2.79 13.82 -8.29
N PHE A 44 1.70 13.92 -7.52
CA PHE A 44 1.38 15.18 -6.84
C PHE A 44 2.40 15.60 -5.78
N PRO A 45 2.81 14.74 -4.83
CA PRO A 45 3.86 15.09 -3.88
C PRO A 45 5.18 15.43 -4.57
N LEU A 46 5.55 14.66 -5.61
CA LEU A 46 6.77 14.88 -6.38
C LEU A 46 6.75 16.23 -7.10
N LEU A 47 5.64 16.56 -7.78
CA LEU A 47 5.48 17.84 -8.47
C LEU A 47 5.59 19.02 -7.50
N PHE A 48 4.92 18.94 -6.35
CA PHE A 48 5.02 20.00 -5.34
C PHE A 48 6.42 20.11 -4.74
N TYR A 49 7.10 19.00 -4.52
CA TYR A 49 8.50 19.04 -4.09
C TYR A 49 9.42 19.67 -5.14
N VAL A 50 9.25 19.34 -6.42
CA VAL A 50 10.05 19.93 -7.50
C VAL A 50 9.79 21.44 -7.61
N MET A 51 8.52 21.85 -7.63
CA MET A 51 8.14 23.28 -7.71
C MET A 51 8.62 24.06 -6.49
N PHE A 52 8.22 23.64 -5.29
CA PHE A 52 8.41 24.44 -4.08
C PHE A 52 9.73 24.14 -3.39
N GLY A 53 10.12 22.87 -3.31
CA GLY A 53 11.36 22.44 -2.66
C GLY A 53 12.62 22.73 -3.48
N LEU A 54 12.63 22.38 -4.77
CA LEU A 54 13.80 22.57 -5.64
C LEU A 54 13.83 23.95 -6.31
N VAL A 55 12.77 24.31 -7.07
CA VAL A 55 12.78 25.51 -7.91
C VAL A 55 12.70 26.79 -7.07
N PHE A 56 11.77 26.86 -6.11
CA PHE A 56 11.62 28.03 -5.24
C PHE A 56 12.50 27.99 -3.98
N GLY A 57 12.69 26.82 -3.38
CA GLY A 57 13.35 26.65 -2.07
C GLY A 57 14.88 26.52 -2.11
N GLY A 58 15.50 26.21 -3.25
CA GLY A 58 16.93 25.88 -3.33
C GLY A 58 17.91 27.00 -2.97
N ARG A 59 17.45 28.25 -2.88
CA ARG A 59 18.28 29.43 -2.54
C ARG A 59 18.02 29.99 -1.14
N GLN A 60 17.06 29.45 -0.41
CA GLN A 60 16.66 29.95 0.90
C GLN A 60 17.03 28.94 1.98
N SER A 61 17.79 29.40 2.99
CA SER A 61 18.10 28.61 4.19
C SER A 61 17.31 29.21 5.36
N PHE A 62 16.60 28.37 6.10
CA PHE A 62 15.81 28.77 7.26
C PHE A 62 16.28 27.95 8.47
N ALA A 63 16.63 28.63 9.56
CA ALA A 63 17.02 27.99 10.83
C ALA A 63 18.06 26.84 10.68
N SER A 64 19.19 27.12 10.01
CA SER A 64 20.30 26.17 9.75
C SER A 64 20.01 24.99 8.81
N THR A 65 18.78 24.84 8.30
CA THR A 65 18.41 23.80 7.34
C THR A 65 17.99 24.42 6.00
N THR A 66 18.25 23.74 4.89
CA THR A 66 17.78 24.18 3.57
C THR A 66 16.25 24.01 3.49
N VAL A 67 15.56 24.99 2.91
CA VAL A 67 14.09 24.93 2.73
C VAL A 67 13.71 23.68 1.92
N SER A 68 14.57 23.23 1.00
CA SER A 68 14.42 21.99 0.25
C SER A 68 14.32 20.75 1.17
N THR A 69 15.13 20.63 2.22
CA THR A 69 15.06 19.47 3.13
C THR A 69 13.78 19.49 3.98
N TYR A 70 13.35 20.66 4.44
CA TYR A 70 12.08 20.80 5.17
C TYR A 70 10.86 20.45 4.30
N MET A 71 10.87 20.91 3.05
CA MET A 71 9.80 20.62 2.10
C MET A 71 9.79 19.16 1.67
N LEU A 72 10.96 18.50 1.58
CA LEU A 72 11.03 17.05 1.32
C LEU A 72 10.28 16.27 2.40
N ALA A 73 10.53 16.56 3.68
CA ALA A 73 9.84 15.91 4.79
C ALA A 73 8.33 16.17 4.77
N THR A 74 7.93 17.41 4.45
CA THR A 74 6.51 17.81 4.40
C THR A 74 5.76 17.10 3.27
N TYR A 75 6.32 17.09 2.06
CA TYR A 75 5.67 16.44 0.92
C TYR A 75 5.77 14.91 1.00
N GLY A 76 6.81 14.37 1.62
CA GLY A 76 6.88 12.94 1.98
C GLY A 76 5.73 12.55 2.92
N ALA A 77 5.51 13.32 4.00
CA ALA A 77 4.38 13.09 4.90
C ALA A 77 3.02 13.23 4.19
N PHE A 78 2.86 14.24 3.33
CA PHE A 78 1.67 14.39 2.49
C PHE A 78 1.44 13.17 1.59
N GLY A 79 2.50 12.63 0.99
CA GLY A 79 2.45 11.40 0.21
C GLY A 79 1.97 10.20 1.03
N VAL A 80 2.50 9.99 2.24
CA VAL A 80 2.08 8.91 3.15
C VAL A 80 0.59 9.01 3.49
N ILE A 81 0.09 10.22 3.75
CA ILE A 81 -1.33 10.45 4.00
C ILE A 81 -2.15 10.09 2.75
N GLY A 82 -1.72 10.51 1.56
CA GLY A 82 -2.39 10.16 0.30
C GLY A 82 -2.41 8.65 0.04
N ALA A 83 -1.28 7.97 0.22
CA ALA A 83 -1.16 6.54 0.00
C ALA A 83 -2.08 5.74 0.93
N SER A 84 -2.14 6.10 2.22
CA SER A 84 -3.00 5.46 3.21
C SER A 84 -4.48 5.77 2.99
N LEU A 85 -4.84 7.02 2.71
CA LEU A 85 -6.24 7.42 2.50
C LEU A 85 -6.84 6.77 1.25
N PHE A 86 -6.15 6.86 0.11
CA PHE A 86 -6.70 6.36 -1.14
C PHE A 86 -6.45 4.85 -1.34
N GLY A 87 -5.32 4.32 -0.85
CA GLY A 87 -4.96 2.92 -1.07
C GLY A 87 -5.68 1.99 -0.10
N PHE A 88 -5.72 2.36 1.18
CA PHE A 88 -6.42 1.60 2.21
C PHE A 88 -7.88 2.05 2.35
N ALA A 89 -8.13 3.30 2.75
CA ALA A 89 -9.49 3.71 3.16
C ALA A 89 -10.49 3.72 1.99
N ALA A 90 -10.16 4.38 0.87
CA ALA A 90 -11.02 4.40 -0.31
C ALA A 90 -11.10 3.00 -0.95
N GLY A 91 -9.98 2.29 -1.07
CA GLY A 91 -9.95 0.92 -1.61
C GLY A 91 -10.86 -0.07 -0.86
N VAL A 92 -10.83 -0.05 0.48
CA VAL A 92 -11.75 -0.87 1.31
C VAL A 92 -13.21 -0.45 1.08
N SER A 93 -13.47 0.85 1.00
CA SER A 93 -14.83 1.38 0.84
C SER A 93 -15.47 0.95 -0.48
N VAL A 94 -14.69 1.01 -1.57
CA VAL A 94 -15.11 0.57 -2.90
C VAL A 94 -15.37 -0.94 -2.92
N GLU A 95 -14.47 -1.75 -2.35
CA GLU A 95 -14.64 -3.21 -2.32
C GLU A 95 -15.83 -3.67 -1.48
N ARG A 96 -16.17 -2.92 -0.42
CA ARG A 96 -17.38 -3.13 0.36
C ARG A 96 -18.64 -2.94 -0.48
N GLY A 97 -18.67 -1.94 -1.35
CA GLY A 97 -19.80 -1.67 -2.25
C GLY A 97 -20.03 -2.77 -3.29
N PHE A 98 -18.96 -3.45 -3.72
CA PHE A 98 -19.03 -4.52 -4.71
C PHE A 98 -19.28 -5.93 -4.13
N GLY A 99 -19.35 -6.08 -2.81
CA GLY A 99 -19.64 -7.38 -2.18
C GLY A 99 -18.49 -8.41 -2.24
N TRP A 100 -17.28 -8.03 -2.66
CA TRP A 100 -16.11 -8.92 -2.73
C TRP A 100 -15.78 -9.62 -1.41
N LEU A 101 -16.12 -8.98 -0.29
CA LEU A 101 -15.90 -9.54 1.04
C LEU A 101 -16.73 -10.81 1.28
N GLN A 102 -17.89 -10.95 0.63
CA GLN A 102 -18.73 -12.15 0.72
C GLN A 102 -18.08 -13.31 -0.03
N VAL A 103 -17.54 -13.05 -1.23
CA VAL A 103 -16.79 -14.04 -2.03
C VAL A 103 -15.53 -14.49 -1.27
N LYS A 104 -14.80 -13.55 -0.66
CA LYS A 104 -13.61 -13.86 0.15
C LYS A 104 -13.94 -14.69 1.39
N ARG A 105 -15.07 -14.43 2.05
CA ARG A 105 -15.56 -15.23 3.20
C ARG A 105 -16.02 -16.64 2.83
N ALA A 106 -16.44 -16.87 1.59
CA ALA A 106 -16.81 -18.21 1.11
C ALA A 106 -15.57 -19.10 0.86
N SER A 107 -14.38 -18.50 0.72
CA SER A 107 -13.12 -19.23 0.62
C SER A 107 -12.58 -19.63 2.00
N PRO A 108 -11.78 -20.72 2.12
CA PRO A 108 -11.19 -21.16 3.39
C PRO A 108 -10.06 -20.22 3.90
N MET A 109 -10.06 -18.95 3.51
CA MET A 109 -9.04 -17.98 3.90
C MET A 109 -9.33 -17.38 5.29
N PRO A 110 -8.31 -17.11 6.10
CA PRO A 110 -8.49 -16.42 7.37
C PRO A 110 -8.93 -14.97 7.16
N PRO A 111 -9.91 -14.45 7.95
CA PRO A 111 -10.50 -13.13 7.73
C PRO A 111 -9.51 -11.97 7.88
N PHE A 112 -8.48 -12.14 8.73
CA PHE A 112 -7.45 -11.12 8.96
C PHE A 112 -6.44 -10.98 7.83
N ALA A 113 -6.29 -11.97 6.94
CA ALA A 113 -5.35 -11.88 5.83
C ALA A 113 -5.67 -10.72 4.87
N TYR A 114 -6.96 -10.44 4.66
CA TYR A 114 -7.42 -9.31 3.84
C TYR A 114 -7.01 -7.95 4.43
N LEU A 115 -7.28 -7.75 5.72
CA LEU A 115 -6.91 -6.52 6.42
C LEU A 115 -5.40 -6.32 6.44
N PHE A 116 -4.65 -7.39 6.71
CA PHE A 116 -3.19 -7.38 6.69
C PHE A 116 -2.64 -7.03 5.31
N ALA A 117 -3.16 -7.64 4.25
CA ALA A 117 -2.72 -7.37 2.88
C ALA A 117 -2.89 -5.89 2.50
N LYS A 118 -4.03 -5.29 2.84
CA LYS A 118 -4.26 -3.86 2.58
C LYS A 118 -3.37 -2.95 3.42
N ALA A 119 -3.17 -3.26 4.69
CA ALA A 119 -2.28 -2.49 5.56
C ALA A 119 -0.81 -2.58 5.07
N ALA A 120 -0.35 -3.79 4.73
CA ALA A 120 0.99 -4.02 4.19
C ALA A 120 1.20 -3.28 2.87
N MET A 121 0.21 -3.31 1.97
CA MET A 121 0.25 -2.54 0.72
C MET A 121 0.36 -1.04 0.98
N ALA A 122 -0.43 -0.48 1.90
CA ALA A 122 -0.35 0.94 2.25
C ALA A 122 1.01 1.33 2.85
N MET A 123 1.60 0.45 3.69
CA MET A 123 2.94 0.65 4.23
C MET A 123 4.02 0.64 3.13
N VAL A 124 3.94 -0.27 2.16
CA VAL A 124 4.89 -0.33 1.04
C VAL A 124 4.84 0.94 0.20
N PHE A 125 3.65 1.42 -0.15
CA PHE A 125 3.52 2.67 -0.90
C PHE A 125 3.99 3.89 -0.10
N SER A 126 3.74 3.90 1.21
CA SER A 126 4.24 4.96 2.10
C SER A 126 5.77 4.95 2.16
N LEU A 127 6.39 3.77 2.21
CA LEU A 127 7.85 3.63 2.18
C LEU A 127 8.44 4.18 0.87
N ILE A 128 7.81 3.85 -0.26
CA ILE A 128 8.24 4.34 -1.59
C ILE A 128 8.19 5.86 -1.70
N LEU A 129 7.31 6.53 -0.95
CA LEU A 129 7.17 7.99 -0.99
C LEU A 129 8.18 8.72 -0.09
N VAL A 130 8.73 8.04 0.91
CA VAL A 130 9.64 8.62 1.90
C VAL A 130 11.11 8.37 1.54
N VAL A 131 11.39 7.30 0.79
CA VAL A 131 12.73 6.91 0.31
C VAL A 131 12.99 7.53 -1.06
#